data_AF-A0A0J1GUM3-F1
#
_entry.id   AF-A0A0J1GUM3-F1
#
_cell.length_a   1.000
_cell.length_b   1.000
_cell.length_c   1.000
_cell.angle_alpha   90.00
_cell.angle_beta   90.00
_cell.angle_gamma   90.00
#
_symmetry.space_group_name_H-M   'P 1'
#
loop_
_entity.id
_entity.type
_entity.pdbx_description
1 polymer ?
#
loop_
_entity_poly.entity_id
_entity_poly.type
_entity_poly.pdbx_seq_one_letter_code
_entity_poly.pdbx_strand_id
1 'polypeptide(L)' 'MYYVDSQPRLLIAENTDILEAFIDNGLHMDHQIYCQFPLPDSLSERVKQSAPLSVEFNDGNIISDQQK' A
#
# COMPACT_ATOMS: atom_id res chain seq x y z
N MET A 1 22.62 17.31 -13.31
CA MET A 1 21.49 16.39 -13.59
C MET A 1 21.17 15.70 -12.29
N TYR A 2 19.99 15.94 -11.71
CA TYR A 2 19.55 15.21 -10.53
C TYR A 2 19.00 13.87 -11.01
N TYR A 3 19.65 12.77 -10.62
CA TYR A 3 19.07 11.44 -10.75
C TYR A 3 17.86 11.41 -9.81
N VAL A 4 16.65 11.47 -10.37
CA VAL A 4 15.45 11.15 -9.61
C VAL A 4 15.54 9.65 -9.40
N ASP A 5 15.90 9.25 -8.18
CA ASP A 5 16.00 7.85 -7.78
C ASP A 5 14.68 7.15 -8.10
N SER A 6 14.68 6.40 -9.20
CA SER A 6 13.51 5.76 -9.79
C SER A 6 13.26 4.39 -9.15
N GLN A 7 13.59 4.24 -7.87
CA GLN A 7 13.23 3.06 -7.10
C GLN A 7 11.88 3.29 -6.42
N PRO A 8 10.99 2.27 -6.43
CA PRO A 8 9.71 2.36 -5.74
C PRO A 8 10.00 2.63 -4.26
N ARG A 9 9.56 3.78 -3.77
CA ARG A 9 9.75 4.17 -2.37
C ARG A 9 8.70 3.46 -1.53
N LEU A 10 9.12 2.95 -0.37
CA LEU A 10 8.20 2.46 0.64
C LEU A 10 7.41 3.65 1.21
N LEU A 11 6.09 3.60 1.11
CA LEU A 11 5.18 4.56 1.75
C LEU A 11 4.74 4.01 3.10
N ILE A 12 4.71 4.87 4.11
CA ILE A 12 4.26 4.49 5.46
C ILE A 12 2.88 5.10 5.69
N ALA A 13 1.90 4.26 5.99
CA ALA A 13 0.56 4.67 6.40
C ALA A 13 0.43 4.52 7.93
N GLU A 14 0.36 5.66 8.64
CA GLU A 14 0.24 5.66 10.10
C GLU A 14 -1.19 5.31 10.58
N ASN A 15 -2.19 5.50 9.72
CA ASN A 15 -3.59 5.20 9.99
C ASN A 15 -4.34 4.83 8.70
N THR A 16 -5.61 4.43 8.85
CA THR A 16 -6.48 4.02 7.74
C THR A 16 -6.72 5.15 6.74
N ASP A 17 -6.88 6.38 7.19
CA ASP A 17 -7.16 7.54 6.32
C ASP A 17 -6.00 7.78 5.34
N ILE A 18 -4.76 7.61 5.79
CA ILE A 18 -3.56 7.73 4.94
C ILE A 18 -3.51 6.59 3.91
N LEU A 19 -3.80 5.36 4.33
CA LEU A 19 -3.87 4.22 3.41
C LEU A 19 -4.93 4.45 2.33
N GLU A 20 -6.12 4.90 2.72
CA GLU A 20 -7.20 5.23 1.78
C GLU A 20 -6.77 6.32 0.80
N ALA A 21 -6.09 7.37 1.28
CA ALA A 21 -5.55 8.41 0.41
C ALA A 21 -4.52 7.85 -0.58
N PHE A 22 -3.63 6.92 -0.16
CA PHE A 22 -2.68 6.28 -1.08
C PHE A 22 -3.39 5.42 -2.13
N ILE A 23 -4.48 4.75 -1.75
CA ILE A 23 -5.30 3.97 -2.67
C ILE A 23 -5.99 4.89 -3.68
N ASP A 24 -6.65 5.94 -3.21
CA ASP A 24 -7.42 6.86 -4.04
C ASP A 24 -6.53 7.67 -5.00
N ASN A 25 -5.27 7.94 -4.63
CA ASN A 25 -4.29 8.60 -5.50
C ASN A 25 -3.52 7.63 -6.42
N GLY A 26 -3.80 6.31 -6.36
CA GLY A 26 -3.12 5.32 -7.22
C GLY A 26 -1.69 4.96 -6.79
N LEU A 27 -1.20 5.49 -5.66
CA LEU A 27 0.20 5.28 -5.23
C LEU A 27 0.52 3.80 -4.95
N HIS A 28 -0.48 3.04 -4.50
CA HIS A 28 -0.41 1.60 -4.27
C HIS A 28 -0.05 0.77 -5.51
N MET A 29 -0.18 1.32 -6.72
CA MET A 29 0.20 0.64 -7.97
C MET A 29 1.70 0.68 -8.22
N ASP A 30 2.36 1.76 -7.81
CA ASP A 30 3.77 2.02 -8.10
C ASP A 30 4.66 1.85 -6.86
N HIS A 31 4.08 1.88 -5.65
CA HIS A 31 4.81 1.92 -4.38
C HIS A 31 4.34 0.82 -3.45
N GLN A 32 5.29 0.25 -2.72
CA GLN A 32 4.96 -0.62 -1.59
C GLN A 32 4.46 0.24 -0.44
N ILE A 33 3.45 -0.24 0.28
CA ILE A 33 2.87 0.46 1.43
C ILE A 33 3.05 -0.41 2.67
N TYR A 34 3.55 0.19 3.75
CA TYR A 34 3.55 -0.42 5.08
C TYR A 34 2.61 0.34 6.00
N CYS A 35 1.64 -0.37 6.57
CA CYS A 35 0.64 0.13 7.49
C CYS A 35 1.10 -0.12 8.93
N GLN A 36 1.19 0.93 9.74
CA GLN A 36 1.55 0.83 11.17
C GLN A 36 0.38 0.39 12.06
N PHE A 37 -0.69 -0.11 11.46
CA PHE A 37 -1.92 -0.60 12.08
C PHE A 37 -2.27 -1.98 11.51
N PRO A 38 -3.03 -2.82 12.25
CA PRO A 38 -3.42 -4.15 11.78
C PRO A 38 -4.42 -4.05 10.63
N LEU A 39 -4.56 -5.11 9.83
CA LEU A 39 -5.49 -5.12 8.70
C LEU A 39 -6.94 -4.97 9.18
N PRO A 40 -7.65 -3.87 8.86
CA PRO A 40 -9.05 -3.72 9.24
C PRO A 40 -9.94 -4.58 8.33
N ASP A 41 -10.86 -5.35 8.92
CA ASP A 41 -11.79 -6.19 8.16
C ASP A 41 -12.55 -5.39 7.09
N SER A 42 -12.96 -4.15 7.44
CA SER A 42 -13.69 -3.23 6.57
C SER A 42 -12.89 -2.76 5.35
N LEU A 43 -11.55 -2.72 5.43
CA LEU A 43 -10.67 -2.27 4.35
C LEU A 43 -10.05 -3.42 3.57
N SER A 44 -10.05 -4.64 4.12
CA SER A 44 -9.44 -5.81 3.50
C SER A 44 -9.88 -6.05 2.06
N GLU A 45 -11.19 -6.03 1.79
CA GLU A 45 -11.74 -6.25 0.46
C GLU A 45 -11.42 -5.10 -0.50
N ARG A 46 -11.44 -3.85 -0.01
CA ARG A 46 -11.09 -2.68 -0.83
C ARG A 46 -9.63 -2.72 -1.27
N VAL A 47 -8.72 -3.03 -0.34
CA VAL A 47 -7.28 -3.14 -0.62
C VAL A 47 -7.01 -4.29 -1.60
N LYS A 48 -7.73 -5.41 -1.52
CA LYS A 48 -7.60 -6.49 -2.52
C LYS A 48 -8.11 -6.06 -3.89
N GLN A 49 -9.27 -5.42 -3.95
CA GLN A 49 -9.89 -4.95 -5.19
C GLN A 49 -9.07 -3.87 -5.90
N SER A 50 -8.24 -3.13 -5.17
CA SER A 50 -7.34 -2.12 -5.75
C SER A 50 -6.09 -2.73 -6.41
N ALA A 51 -5.88 -4.05 -6.34
CA ALA A 51 -4.74 -4.75 -6.94
C ALA A 51 -3.37 -4.05 -6.67
N PRO A 52 -3.00 -3.84 -5.40
CA PRO A 52 -1.81 -3.09 -5.03
C PRO A 52 -0.54 -3.89 -5.34
N LEU A 53 0.57 -3.17 -5.57
CA LEU A 53 1.90 -3.75 -5.70
C LEU A 53 2.26 -4.58 -4.46
N SER A 54 2.13 -3.98 -3.27
CA SER A 54 2.25 -4.65 -1.98
C SER A 54 1.76 -3.71 -0.88
N VAL A 55 0.85 -4.20 -0.04
CA VAL A 55 0.44 -3.54 1.22
C VAL A 55 0.69 -4.52 2.36
N GLU A 56 1.60 -4.18 3.25
CA GLU A 56 1.91 -4.95 4.46
C GLU A 56 1.34 -4.23 5.68
N PHE A 57 0.77 -4.98 6.61
CA PHE A 57 0.22 -4.49 7.87
C PHE A 57 1.09 -4.96 9.03
N ASN A 58 1.06 -4.21 10.15
CA ASN A 58 1.94 -4.50 11.29
C ASN A 58 1.64 -5.82 12.03
N ASP A 59 0.51 -6.47 11.70
CA ASP A 59 0.09 -7.78 12.17
C ASP A 59 0.61 -8.94 11.29
N GLY A 60 1.39 -8.60 10.24
CA GLY A 60 1.98 -9.55 9.31
C GLY A 60 1.08 -9.91 8.13
N ASN A 61 -0.12 -9.32 8.01
CA ASN A 61 -0.94 -9.50 6.82
C ASN A 61 -0.33 -8.76 5.63
N ILE A 62 -0.27 -9.42 4.47
CA ILE A 62 0.24 -8.84 3.22
C ILE A 62 -0.82 -9.03 2.13
N ILE A 63 -1.18 -7.93 1.48
CA ILE A 63 -2.06 -7.92 0.31
C ILE A 63 -1.25 -7.41 -0.87
N SER A 64 -1.06 -8.25 -1.88
CA SER A 64 -0.39 -7.89 -3.13
C SER A 64 -1.10 -8.55 -4.29
N ASP A 65 -1.07 -7.90 -5.45
CA ASP A 65 -1.50 -8.52 -6.69
C ASP A 65 -0.46 -9.57 -7.13
N GLN A 66 -0.89 -10.83 -7.23
CA GLN A 66 -0.02 -11.95 -7.64
C GLN A 66 0.08 -12.13 -9.16
N GLN A 67 -0.45 -11.21 -9.98
CA GLN A 67 -0.33 -11.31 -11.43
C GLN A 67 0.86 -10.50 -11.96
N LYS A 68 2.05 -11.08 -11.87
CA LYS A 68 3.13 -10.77 -12.82
C LYS A 68 3.75 -12.05 -13.38
#